data_AF-A0A8T3ZNW9-F1
#
_entry.id   AF-A0A8T3ZNW9-F1
#
_cell.length_a   1.000
_cell.length_b   1.000
_cell.length_c   1.000
_cell.angle_alpha   90.00
_cell.angle_beta   90.00
_cell.angle_gamma   90.00
#
_symmetry.space_group_name_H-M   'P 1'
#
loop_
_entity.id
_entity.type
_entity.pdbx_description
1 polymer ?
#
loop_
_entity_poly.entity_id
_entity_poly.type
_entity_poly.pdbx_seq_one_letter_code
_entity_poly.pdbx_strand_id
1 'polypeptide(L)'
;MIQQRITIIKIRRPVTQNLNEELQWFGTSLGLFNLRDKDKSCFRIFIELLKATKHNKSITSDELADHLALSRGTVIHHVNKLMETGLVVHEGKG
;
A
#
# COMPACT_ATOMS: atom_id res chain seq x y z
N MET A 1 -2.50 17.69 29.18
CA MET A 1 -3.74 17.26 28.47
C MET A 1 -3.35 16.74 27.10
N ILE A 2 -3.68 15.50 26.77
CA ILE A 2 -3.55 14.99 25.40
C ILE A 2 -4.76 15.53 24.62
N GLN A 3 -4.52 16.35 23.59
CA GLN A 3 -5.57 16.78 22.66
C GLN A 3 -5.69 15.74 21.55
N GLN A 4 -6.82 15.04 21.52
CA GLN A 4 -7.15 14.11 20.43
C GLN A 4 -8.07 14.82 19.43
N ARG A 5 -7.71 14.78 18.15
CA ARG A 5 -8.54 15.30 17.05
C ARG A 5 -8.93 14.17 16.13
N ILE A 6 -10.23 13.92 16.00
CA ILE A 6 -10.81 12.97 15.05
C ILE A 6 -11.37 13.77 13.88
N THR A 7 -11.02 13.40 12.65
CA THR A 7 -11.54 14.03 11.42
C THR A 7 -12.26 12.97 10.60
N ILE A 8 -13.54 13.20 10.31
CA ILE A 8 -14.33 12.33 9.43
C ILE A 8 -14.35 12.98 8.05
N ILE A 9 -13.88 12.25 7.04
CA ILE A 9 -13.83 12.72 5.65
C ILE A 9 -14.73 11.84 4.78
N LYS A 10 -15.49 12.48 3.90
CA LYS A 10 -16.26 11.79 2.85
C LYS A 10 -15.51 11.91 1.53
N ILE A 11 -14.94 10.81 1.05
CA ILE A 11 -14.21 10.77 -0.21
C ILE A 11 -15.15 10.23 -1.29
N ARG A 12 -15.33 11.00 -2.37
CA ARG A 12 -16.17 10.58 -3.50
C ARG A 12 -15.47 9.45 -4.26
N ARG A 13 -16.21 8.37 -4.52
CA ARG A 13 -15.74 7.27 -5.38
C ARG A 13 -15.49 7.78 -6.82
N PRO A 14 -14.43 7.31 -7.51
CA PRO A 14 -14.25 7.62 -8.93
C PRO A 14 -15.48 7.20 -9.75
N VAL A 15 -15.80 8.00 -10.77
CA VAL A 15 -16.94 7.75 -11.68
C VAL A 15 -16.56 6.77 -12.80
N THR A 16 -15.27 6.64 -13.05
CA THR A 16 -14.63 5.80 -14.06
C THR A 16 -14.44 4.37 -13.55
N GLN A 17 -14.68 3.37 -14.42
CA GLN A 17 -14.46 1.94 -14.12
C GLN A 17 -12.99 1.52 -14.34
N ASN A 18 -12.03 2.37 -13.96
CA ASN A 18 -10.62 2.03 -14.06
C ASN A 18 -10.17 1.39 -12.74
N LEU A 19 -9.80 0.12 -12.78
CA LEU A 19 -9.35 -0.63 -11.59
C LEU A 19 -8.21 0.07 -10.84
N ASN A 20 -7.24 0.65 -11.56
CA ASN A 20 -6.12 1.35 -10.91
C ASN A 20 -6.59 2.61 -10.17
N GLU A 21 -7.56 3.33 -10.72
CA GLU A 21 -8.16 4.51 -10.06
C GLU A 21 -9.01 4.11 -8.86
N GLU A 22 -9.74 2.99 -8.97
CA GLU A 22 -10.49 2.42 -7.83
C GLU A 22 -9.56 1.97 -6.70
N LEU A 23 -8.46 1.30 -7.01
CA LEU A 23 -7.46 0.86 -6.03
C LEU A 23 -6.73 2.06 -5.40
N GLN A 24 -6.41 3.09 -6.20
CA GLN A 24 -5.85 4.33 -5.70
C GLN A 24 -6.83 5.04 -4.75
N TRP A 25 -8.12 5.15 -5.13
CA TRP A 25 -9.16 5.70 -4.28
C TRP A 25 -9.33 4.92 -2.97
N PHE A 26 -9.37 3.59 -3.04
CA PHE A 26 -9.51 2.72 -1.87
C PHE A 26 -8.38 2.96 -0.88
N GLY A 27 -7.13 2.92 -1.35
CA GLY A 27 -5.98 3.09 -0.45
C GLY A 27 -5.80 4.51 0.06
N THR A 28 -6.15 5.55 -0.71
CA THR A 28 -6.20 6.93 -0.18
C THR A 28 -7.30 7.06 0.88
N SER A 29 -8.44 6.38 0.72
CA SER A 29 -9.53 6.41 1.70
C SER A 29 -9.17 5.77 3.04
N LEU A 30 -8.24 4.83 3.04
CA LEU A 30 -7.66 4.22 4.24
C LEU A 30 -6.42 4.96 4.77
N GLY A 31 -6.02 6.08 4.16
CA GLY A 31 -4.84 6.86 4.57
C GLY A 31 -3.50 6.23 4.20
N LEU A 32 -3.47 5.27 3.27
CA LEU A 32 -2.26 4.52 2.90
C LEU A 32 -1.32 5.34 2.02
N PHE A 33 -1.90 6.04 1.05
CA PHE A 33 -1.19 6.79 0.03
C PHE A 33 -1.42 8.28 0.25
N ASN A 34 -0.35 8.99 0.59
CA ASN A 34 -0.37 10.44 0.66
C ASN A 34 0.02 11.02 -0.70
N LEU A 35 -0.47 12.22 -1.00
CA LEU A 35 -0.10 13.04 -2.16
C LEU A 35 1.42 13.33 -2.28
N ARG A 36 2.22 12.95 -1.27
CA ARG A 36 3.67 13.13 -1.22
C ARG A 36 4.47 11.92 -1.74
N ASP A 37 3.81 10.80 -2.08
CA ASP A 37 4.49 9.67 -2.73
C ASP A 37 4.76 10.00 -4.20
N LYS A 38 5.84 10.76 -4.44
CA LYS A 38 6.20 11.36 -5.73
C LYS A 38 6.30 10.31 -6.86
N ASP A 39 6.82 9.13 -6.53
CA ASP A 39 7.01 8.02 -7.48
C ASP A 39 5.94 6.92 -7.34
N LYS A 40 4.92 7.17 -6.49
CA LYS A 40 3.86 6.21 -6.17
C LYS A 40 4.42 4.86 -5.71
N SER A 41 5.59 4.83 -5.08
CA SER A 41 6.32 3.59 -4.74
C SER A 41 5.54 2.71 -3.77
N CYS A 42 4.87 3.32 -2.77
CA CYS A 42 4.02 2.58 -1.83
C CYS A 42 2.81 1.97 -2.55
N PHE A 43 2.19 2.74 -3.45
CA PHE A 43 1.07 2.26 -4.27
C PHE A 43 1.50 1.11 -5.19
N ARG A 44 2.66 1.23 -5.85
CA ARG A 44 3.19 0.19 -6.73
C ARG A 44 3.48 -1.11 -5.96
N ILE A 45 4.06 -1.01 -4.77
CA ILE A 45 4.26 -2.16 -3.86
C ILE A 45 2.92 -2.80 -3.50
N PHE A 46 1.92 -2.01 -3.13
CA PHE A 46 0.58 -2.51 -2.84
C PHE A 46 -0.04 -3.27 -4.02
N ILE A 47 0.10 -2.77 -5.25
CA ILE A 47 -0.40 -3.46 -6.45
C ILE A 47 0.31 -4.79 -6.68
N GLU A 48 1.64 -4.87 -6.52
CA GLU A 48 2.38 -6.13 -6.66
C GLU A 48 1.98 -7.15 -5.59
N LEU A 49 1.79 -6.71 -4.35
CA LEU A 49 1.26 -7.55 -3.27
C LEU A 49 -0.12 -8.12 -3.63
N LEU A 50 -1.05 -7.28 -4.12
CA LEU A 50 -2.37 -7.74 -4.55
C LEU A 50 -2.30 -8.75 -5.70
N LYS A 51 -1.39 -8.56 -6.65
CA LYS A 51 -1.17 -9.54 -7.74
C LYS A 51 -0.67 -10.88 -7.19
N ALA A 52 0.27 -10.87 -6.26
CA ALA A 52 0.75 -12.09 -5.61
C ALA A 52 -0.38 -12.80 -4.83
N THR A 53 -1.16 -12.04 -4.05
CA THR A 53 -2.31 -12.55 -3.30
C THR A 53 -3.38 -13.16 -4.20
N LYS A 54 -3.66 -12.57 -5.37
CA LYS A 54 -4.59 -13.13 -6.37
C LYS A 54 -4.20 -14.55 -6.79
N HIS A 55 -2.92 -14.89 -6.71
CA HIS A 55 -2.39 -16.21 -7.03
C HIS A 55 -2.12 -17.08 -5.79
N ASN A 56 -2.57 -16.68 -4.60
CA ASN A 56 -2.28 -17.31 -3.31
C ASN A 56 -0.77 -17.50 -3.08
N LYS A 57 0.02 -16.49 -3.46
CA LYS A 57 1.47 -16.46 -3.24
C LYS A 57 1.84 -15.27 -2.36
N SER A 58 2.84 -15.47 -1.52
CA SER A 58 3.60 -14.38 -0.91
C SER A 58 4.70 -13.91 -1.87
N ILE A 59 5.22 -12.72 -1.63
CA ILE A 59 6.32 -12.12 -2.38
C ILE A 59 7.34 -11.54 -1.40
N THR A 60 8.62 -11.75 -1.67
CA THR A 60 9.71 -11.29 -0.82
C THR A 60 10.05 -9.83 -1.09
N SER A 61 10.74 -9.19 -0.12
CA SER A 61 11.25 -7.83 -0.29
C SER A 61 12.26 -7.69 -1.43
N ASP A 62 12.99 -8.77 -1.75
CA ASP A 62 13.97 -8.77 -2.83
C ASP A 62 13.25 -8.86 -4.19
N GLU A 63 12.27 -9.75 -4.35
CA GLU A 63 11.44 -9.82 -5.56
C GLU A 63 10.69 -8.50 -5.82
N LEU A 64 10.15 -7.86 -4.76
CA LEU A 64 9.50 -6.55 -4.87
C LEU A 64 10.49 -5.46 -5.33
N ALA A 65 11.73 -5.48 -4.82
CA ALA A 65 12.76 -4.52 -5.20
C ALA A 65 13.10 -4.65 -6.69
N ASP A 66 13.27 -5.89 -7.16
CA ASP A 66 13.56 -6.21 -8.56
C ASP A 66 12.40 -5.84 -9.49
N HIS A 67 11.17 -6.25 -9.17
CA HIS A 67 9.99 -5.98 -10.00
C HIS A 67 9.70 -4.47 -10.15
N LEU A 68 10.01 -3.70 -9.11
CA LEU A 68 9.67 -2.27 -9.06
C LEU A 68 10.86 -1.35 -9.34
N ALA A 69 12.06 -1.90 -9.57
CA ALA A 69 13.30 -1.15 -9.68
C ALA A 69 13.48 -0.17 -8.51
N LEU A 70 13.23 -0.65 -7.29
CA LEU A 70 13.38 0.09 -6.04
C LEU A 70 14.54 -0.47 -5.24
N SER A 71 15.13 0.34 -4.37
CA SER A 71 16.06 -0.21 -3.39
C SER A 71 15.31 -1.11 -2.40
N ARG A 72 15.96 -2.19 -1.95
CA ARG A 72 15.43 -3.05 -0.89
C ARG A 72 15.04 -2.26 0.37
N GLY A 73 15.81 -1.23 0.72
CA GLY A 73 15.50 -0.34 1.85
C GLY A 73 14.19 0.44 1.66
N THR A 74 13.93 0.93 0.45
CA THR A 74 12.67 1.59 0.09
C THR A 74 11.49 0.64 0.17
N VAL A 75 11.66 -0.61 -0.29
CA VAL A 75 10.62 -1.64 -0.20
C VAL A 75 10.29 -1.95 1.26
N ILE A 76 11.30 -2.23 2.08
CA ILE A 76 11.11 -2.53 3.51
C ILE A 76 10.40 -1.38 4.22
N HIS A 77 10.79 -0.14 3.95
CA HIS A 77 10.14 1.04 4.53
C HIS A 77 8.63 1.07 4.24
N HIS A 78 8.24 0.83 2.99
CA HIS A 78 6.82 0.85 2.61
C HIS A 78 6.06 -0.39 3.10
N VAL A 79 6.65 -1.58 3.05
CA VAL A 79 6.03 -2.81 3.56
C VAL A 79 5.77 -2.70 5.06
N ASN A 80 6.74 -2.21 5.84
CA ASN A 80 6.57 -1.98 7.28
C ASN A 80 5.40 -1.02 7.56
N LYS A 81 5.31 0.09 6.82
CA LYS A 81 4.18 1.02 6.93
C LYS A 81 2.84 0.31 6.64
N LEU A 82 2.78 -0.54 5.61
CA LEU A 82 1.56 -1.29 5.30
C LEU A 82 1.23 -2.33 6.39
N MET A 83 2.23 -2.95 7.00
CA MET A 83 2.05 -3.85 8.15
C MET A 83 1.54 -3.10 9.39
N GLU A 84 2.06 -1.90 9.68
CA GLU A 84 1.59 -1.04 10.78
C GLU A 84 0.10 -0.67 10.63
N THR A 85 -0.39 -0.55 9.39
CA THR A 85 -1.82 -0.33 9.11
C THR A 85 -2.68 -1.59 9.18
N GLY A 86 -2.07 -2.78 9.33
CA GLY A 86 -2.75 -4.06 9.36
C GLY A 86 -3.18 -4.61 7.98
N LEU A 87 -2.70 -4.00 6.89
CA LEU A 87 -3.09 -4.41 5.53
C LEU A 87 -2.17 -5.47 4.92
N VAL A 88 -0.95 -5.57 5.43
CA VAL A 88 0.03 -6.58 5.01
C VAL A 88 0.43 -7.36 6.24
N VAL A 89 0.59 -8.66 6.08
CA VAL A 89 1.11 -9.55 7.11
C VAL A 89 2.32 -10.29 6.55
N HIS A 90 3.27 -10.59 7.42
CA HIS A 90 4.40 -11.41 7.06
C HIS A 90 3.98 -12.89 7.09
N GLU A 91 4.10 -13.58 5.97
CA GLU A 91 3.88 -15.02 5.90
C GLU A 91 5.20 -15.76 6.18
N GLY A 92 5.39 -16.14 7.43
CA GLY A 92 6.53 -16.93 7.87
C GLY A 92 6.24 -17.53 9.24
N LYS A 93 6.81 -18.70 9.52
CA LYS A 93 6.78 -19.28 10.87
C LYS A 93 7.66 -18.41 11.77
N GLY A 94 7.05 -17.62 12.63
CA GLY A 94 7.69 -17.15 13.86
C GLY A 94 8.01 -18.33 14.76
#